data_AF-A0A0J9WTK8-F1
#
_entry.id   AF-A0A0J9WTK8-F1
#
_cell.length_a   1.000
_cell.length_b   1.000
_cell.length_c   1.000
_cell.angle_alpha   90.00
_cell.angle_beta   90.00
_cell.angle_gamma   90.00
#
_symmetry.space_group_name_H-M   'P 1'
#
loop_
_entity.id
_entity.type
_entity.pdbx_description
1 polymer ?
#
loop_
_entity_poly.entity_id
_entity_poly.type
_entity_poly.pdbx_seq_one_letter_code
_entity_poly.pdbx_strand_id
1 'polypeptide(L)'
;MNIISPAPLSLSQPQARIKDTSIVQVRATDDPEQGNSFTVQPKPVPRGTPAFEAKRAALIDTIKAKVPLEYYLPAELIVNPPLDVSNIPASCGILTEDEVRITEDYDAVGLLQALASRQFSAVEVATAFAKRSIIAHQLTCCLTQWLMDEAIVQARGLDEYMAKHGKPIGPLHGLPISIKEHMAIAGTLSSQGCLASLREDTTDSDMVAI
;
A
#
# COMPACT_ATOMS: atom_id res chain seq x y z
N MET A 1 23.54 72.34 -9.25
CA MET A 1 23.24 72.21 -7.81
C MET A 1 21.73 72.39 -7.68
N ASN A 2 20.87 71.42 -7.32
CA ASN A 2 21.03 70.21 -6.53
C ASN A 2 20.29 69.03 -7.20
N ILE A 3 20.95 67.87 -7.21
CA ILE A 3 20.33 66.59 -7.56
C ILE A 3 19.69 66.09 -6.26
N ILE A 4 18.37 66.00 -6.22
CA ILE A 4 17.64 65.41 -5.09
C ILE A 4 17.83 63.89 -5.21
N SER A 5 18.68 63.31 -4.37
CA SER A 5 18.79 61.86 -4.21
C SER A 5 17.73 61.41 -3.18
N PRO A 6 16.86 60.43 -3.48
CA PRO A 6 15.92 59.92 -2.50
C PRO A 6 16.66 59.11 -1.42
N ALA A 7 16.26 59.32 -0.16
CA ALA A 7 16.76 58.56 0.98
C ALA A 7 16.50 57.04 0.80
N PRO A 8 17.43 56.16 1.19
CA PRO A 8 17.20 54.72 1.11
C PRO A 8 16.13 54.29 2.13
N LEU A 9 15.12 53.56 1.65
CA LEU A 9 14.20 52.82 2.50
C LEU A 9 14.98 51.75 3.26
N SER A 10 15.04 51.89 4.58
CA SER A 10 15.48 50.84 5.50
C SER A 10 14.47 49.69 5.48
N LEU A 11 14.71 48.68 4.65
CA LEU A 11 14.05 47.38 4.76
C LEU A 11 14.64 46.66 5.98
N SER A 12 13.93 46.67 7.10
CA SER A 12 14.21 45.73 8.18
C SER A 12 13.96 44.32 7.66
N GLN A 13 15.04 43.53 7.56
CA GLN A 13 14.91 42.11 7.26
C GLN A 13 14.04 41.44 8.35
N PRO A 14 13.05 40.60 8.00
CA PRO A 14 12.36 39.81 9.00
C PRO A 14 13.40 38.86 9.63
N GLN A 15 13.66 39.03 10.92
CA GLN A 15 14.41 38.05 11.69
C GLN A 15 13.72 36.71 11.54
N ALA A 16 14.40 35.75 10.92
CA ALA A 16 13.97 34.36 10.89
C ALA A 16 13.76 33.92 12.34
N ARG A 17 12.50 33.69 12.72
CA ARG A 17 12.17 33.04 13.99
C ARG A 17 12.77 31.64 13.90
N ILE A 18 13.92 31.45 14.54
CA ILE A 18 14.49 30.12 14.77
C ILE A 18 13.40 29.35 15.50
N LYS A 19 12.77 28.40 14.81
CA LYS A 19 11.87 27.44 15.45
C LYS A 19 12.73 26.69 16.45
N ASP A 20 12.29 26.72 17.69
CA ASP A 20 12.90 26.00 18.80
C ASP A 20 13.28 24.59 18.34
N THR A 21 14.60 24.33 18.30
CA THR A 21 15.20 23.06 17.89
C THR A 21 15.15 22.02 19.01
N SER A 22 14.19 22.14 19.93
CA SER A 22 13.68 21.03 20.73
C SER A 22 12.91 20.03 19.84
N ILE A 23 13.54 19.60 18.75
CA ILE A 23 13.25 18.33 18.12
C ILE A 23 13.34 17.31 19.25
N VAL A 24 12.21 16.67 19.52
CA VAL A 24 12.07 15.50 20.38
C VAL A 24 13.32 14.65 20.17
N GLN A 25 14.21 14.60 21.17
CA GLN A 25 15.23 13.58 21.18
C GLN A 25 14.49 12.26 21.26
N VAL A 26 14.32 11.62 20.11
CA VAL A 26 13.76 10.27 20.01
C VAL A 26 14.80 9.38 20.67
N ARG A 27 14.63 9.15 21.97
CA ARG A 27 15.26 8.02 22.64
C ARG A 27 14.78 6.79 21.88
N ALA A 28 15.70 6.03 21.30
CA ALA A 28 15.42 4.67 20.89
C ALA A 28 15.02 3.94 22.17
N THR A 29 13.74 3.94 22.48
CA THR A 29 13.19 3.06 23.50
C THR A 29 13.20 1.68 22.87
N ASP A 30 13.90 0.74 23.51
CA ASP A 30 13.77 -0.68 23.19
C ASP A 30 12.28 -1.01 23.19
N ASP A 31 11.72 -1.23 21.99
CA ASP A 31 10.29 -1.47 21.84
C ASP A 31 10.03 -2.92 22.23
N PRO A 32 9.35 -3.20 23.36
CA PRO A 32 9.09 -4.58 23.77
C PRO A 32 8.21 -5.34 22.77
N GLU A 33 7.59 -4.67 21.80
CA GLU A 33 6.77 -5.28 20.75
C GLU A 33 7.53 -5.69 19.48
N GLN A 34 8.84 -5.44 19.40
CA GLN A 34 9.63 -5.71 18.18
C GLN A 34 9.61 -7.19 17.75
N GLY A 35 9.36 -8.11 18.70
CA GLY A 35 9.20 -9.55 18.45
C GLY A 35 7.82 -10.00 17.94
N ASN A 36 6.84 -9.09 17.79
CA ASN A 36 5.48 -9.42 17.33
C ASN A 36 4.97 -8.47 16.23
N SER A 37 5.89 -7.83 15.51
CA SER A 37 5.54 -6.92 14.42
C SER A 37 4.92 -7.70 13.25
N PHE A 38 3.86 -7.15 12.66
CA PHE A 38 3.24 -7.69 11.45
C PHE A 38 4.07 -7.40 10.19
N THR A 39 4.89 -6.34 10.22
CA THR A 39 5.74 -5.93 9.10
C THR A 39 7.18 -5.75 9.55
N VAL A 40 8.13 -5.86 8.62
CA VAL A 40 9.53 -5.53 8.86
C VAL A 40 9.66 -4.05 9.26
N GLN A 41 10.38 -3.78 10.35
CA GLN A 41 10.66 -2.43 10.85
C GLN A 41 12.17 -2.23 10.95
N PRO A 42 12.85 -1.80 9.87
CA PRO A 42 14.31 -1.74 9.82
C PRO A 42 14.87 -0.57 10.65
N LYS A 43 14.02 0.38 11.05
CA LYS A 43 14.40 1.55 11.85
C LYS A 43 13.37 1.76 12.97
N PRO A 44 13.80 2.25 14.14
CA PRO A 44 12.88 2.69 15.18
C PRO A 44 11.93 3.77 14.64
N VAL A 45 10.63 3.62 14.92
CA VAL A 45 9.60 4.60 14.55
C VAL A 45 9.39 5.56 15.73
N PRO A 46 9.51 6.88 15.55
CA PRO A 46 9.18 7.84 16.60
C PRO A 46 7.73 7.69 17.06
N ARG A 47 7.51 7.72 18.37
CA ARG A 47 6.17 7.64 18.95
C ARG A 47 5.50 9.02 19.03
N GLY A 48 4.21 9.05 18.71
CA GLY A 48 3.35 10.22 18.81
C GLY A 48 2.64 10.34 20.16
N THR A 49 1.57 11.12 20.20
CA THR A 49 0.68 11.20 21.37
C THR A 49 -0.09 9.89 21.57
N PRO A 50 -0.61 9.60 22.78
CA PRO A 50 -1.43 8.39 23.00
C PRO A 50 -2.60 8.25 22.02
N ALA A 51 -3.25 9.35 21.67
CA ALA A 51 -4.35 9.35 20.69
C ALA A 51 -3.86 9.02 19.26
N PHE A 52 -2.67 9.50 18.88
CA PHE A 52 -2.04 9.16 17.60
C PHE A 52 -1.73 7.67 17.52
N GLU A 53 -1.10 7.12 18.57
CA GLU A 53 -0.75 5.69 18.61
C GLU A 53 -1.98 4.79 18.61
N ALA A 54 -3.04 5.15 19.35
CA ALA A 54 -4.30 4.41 19.32
C ALA A 54 -4.92 4.38 17.91
N LYS A 55 -4.90 5.52 17.20
CA LYS A 55 -5.41 5.59 15.81
C LYS A 55 -4.54 4.81 14.84
N ARG A 56 -3.20 4.87 14.99
CA ARG A 56 -2.26 4.09 14.19
C ARG A 56 -2.44 2.59 14.41
N ALA A 57 -2.55 2.15 15.66
CA ALA A 57 -2.76 0.74 16.01
C ALA A 57 -4.06 0.20 15.40
N ALA A 58 -5.17 0.96 15.50
CA ALA A 58 -6.46 0.56 14.92
C ALA A 58 -6.40 0.34 13.39
N LEU A 59 -5.63 1.16 12.66
CA LEU A 59 -5.43 0.97 11.22
C LEU A 59 -4.62 -0.29 10.90
N ILE A 60 -3.54 -0.53 11.66
CA ILE A 60 -2.73 -1.75 11.50
C ILE A 60 -3.58 -2.99 11.79
N ASP A 61 -4.37 -2.96 12.87
CA ASP A 61 -5.25 -4.06 13.26
C ASP A 61 -6.35 -4.31 12.22
N THR A 62 -6.83 -3.27 11.53
CA THR A 62 -7.79 -3.40 10.42
C THR A 62 -7.21 -4.23 9.27
N ILE A 63 -5.94 -3.99 8.90
CA ILE A 63 -5.28 -4.81 7.88
C ILE A 63 -5.10 -6.23 8.41
N LYS A 64 -4.53 -6.40 9.61
CA LYS A 64 -4.24 -7.72 10.19
C LYS A 64 -5.49 -8.59 10.31
N ALA A 65 -6.63 -8.00 10.67
CA ALA A 65 -7.91 -8.70 10.80
C ALA A 65 -8.43 -9.25 9.47
N LYS A 66 -8.07 -8.63 8.34
CA LYS A 66 -8.43 -9.12 7.00
C LYS A 66 -7.52 -10.26 6.53
N VAL A 67 -6.31 -10.40 7.08
CA VAL A 67 -5.29 -11.33 6.57
C VAL A 67 -5.43 -12.70 7.23
N PRO A 68 -5.68 -13.78 6.45
CA PRO A 68 -5.67 -15.14 6.97
C PRO A 68 -4.31 -15.53 7.54
N LEU A 69 -4.29 -16.35 8.60
CA LEU A 69 -3.05 -16.76 9.27
C LEU A 69 -2.12 -17.54 8.35
N GLU A 70 -2.65 -18.29 7.38
CA GLU A 70 -1.87 -19.00 6.37
C GLU A 70 -1.07 -18.07 5.43
N TYR A 71 -1.38 -16.78 5.40
CA TYR A 71 -0.62 -15.79 4.62
C TYR A 71 0.41 -15.03 5.45
N TYR A 72 0.55 -15.34 6.74
CA TYR A 72 1.59 -14.73 7.57
C TYR A 72 2.95 -15.34 7.26
N LEU A 73 3.95 -14.48 7.08
CA LEU A 73 5.33 -14.94 6.97
C LEU A 73 5.85 -15.46 8.32
N PRO A 74 6.80 -16.40 8.31
CA PRO A 74 7.51 -16.80 9.52
C PRO A 74 8.08 -15.59 10.27
N ALA A 75 7.89 -15.55 11.59
CA ALA A 75 8.33 -14.42 12.43
C ALA A 75 9.83 -14.10 12.28
N GLU A 76 10.67 -15.11 12.04
CA GLU A 76 12.11 -14.93 11.78
C GLU A 76 12.39 -14.03 10.58
N LEU A 77 11.60 -14.14 9.50
CA LEU A 77 11.74 -13.28 8.32
C LEU A 77 11.31 -11.83 8.60
N ILE A 78 10.50 -11.60 9.63
CA ILE A 78 10.07 -10.25 10.02
C ILE A 78 11.10 -9.60 10.95
N VAL A 79 11.63 -10.37 11.90
CA VAL A 79 12.60 -9.89 12.89
C VAL A 79 13.99 -9.68 12.26
N ASN A 80 14.41 -10.58 11.37
CA ASN A 80 15.73 -10.57 10.76
C ASN A 80 15.65 -10.82 9.24
N PRO A 81 15.07 -9.89 8.47
CA PRO A 81 14.96 -10.04 7.02
C PRO A 81 16.34 -9.94 6.34
N PRO A 82 16.55 -10.67 5.23
CA PRO A 82 17.68 -10.40 4.35
C PRO A 82 17.56 -8.99 3.74
N LEU A 83 18.70 -8.44 3.27
CA LEU A 83 18.72 -7.14 2.61
C LEU A 83 17.87 -7.13 1.32
N ASP A 84 17.92 -8.22 0.57
CA ASP A 84 17.11 -8.44 -0.63
C ASP A 84 15.97 -9.41 -0.31
N VAL A 85 14.74 -8.90 -0.39
CA VAL A 85 13.51 -9.63 -0.12
C VAL A 85 12.75 -10.01 -1.38
N SER A 86 13.26 -9.68 -2.57
CA SER A 86 12.55 -9.86 -3.85
C SER A 86 12.25 -11.32 -4.19
N ASN A 87 13.08 -12.26 -3.73
CA ASN A 87 12.88 -13.70 -3.97
C ASN A 87 12.02 -14.41 -2.89
N ILE A 88 11.67 -13.71 -1.81
CA ILE A 88 10.91 -14.32 -0.71
C ILE A 88 9.50 -14.76 -1.15
N PRO A 89 8.73 -13.97 -1.93
CA PRO A 89 7.40 -14.40 -2.36
C PRO A 89 7.36 -15.78 -3.03
N ALA A 90 8.34 -16.10 -3.89
CA ALA A 90 8.43 -17.39 -4.56
C ALA A 90 8.87 -18.55 -3.66
N SER A 91 9.61 -18.27 -2.58
CA SER A 91 10.27 -19.29 -1.75
C SER A 91 9.66 -19.46 -0.35
N CYS A 92 8.77 -18.56 0.08
CA CYS A 92 8.18 -18.57 1.42
C CYS A 92 7.13 -19.67 1.65
N GLY A 93 6.67 -20.34 0.59
CA GLY A 93 5.70 -21.44 0.67
C GLY A 93 4.23 -21.03 0.79
N ILE A 94 3.89 -19.74 0.70
CA ILE A 94 2.52 -19.23 0.73
C ILE A 94 1.83 -19.32 -0.65
N LEU A 95 2.60 -19.09 -1.72
CA LEU A 95 2.13 -19.17 -3.10
C LEU A 95 2.25 -20.59 -3.63
N THR A 96 1.26 -21.04 -4.41
CA THR A 96 1.39 -22.26 -5.21
C THR A 96 2.32 -22.02 -6.42
N GLU A 97 2.80 -23.10 -7.06
CA GLU A 97 3.62 -22.98 -8.27
C GLU A 97 2.91 -22.18 -9.38
N ASP A 98 1.61 -22.40 -9.58
CA ASP A 98 0.82 -21.65 -10.56
C ASP A 98 0.66 -20.18 -10.17
N GLU A 99 0.48 -19.87 -8.89
CA GLU A 99 0.41 -18.48 -8.40
C GLU A 99 1.75 -17.75 -8.57
N VAL A 100 2.87 -18.45 -8.36
CA VAL A 100 4.21 -17.91 -8.66
C VAL A 100 4.32 -17.62 -10.16
N ARG A 101 3.97 -18.57 -11.03
CA ARG A 101 4.02 -18.38 -12.48
C ARG A 101 3.15 -17.21 -12.95
N ILE A 102 1.91 -17.10 -12.48
CA ILE A 102 1.01 -15.98 -12.79
C ILE A 102 1.65 -14.63 -12.45
N THR A 103 2.44 -14.57 -11.38
CA THR A 103 3.02 -13.34 -10.85
C THR A 103 4.45 -13.04 -11.30
N GLU A 104 5.12 -13.97 -11.99
CA GLU A 104 6.53 -13.82 -12.42
C GLU A 104 6.76 -14.05 -13.92
N ASP A 105 6.02 -14.95 -14.56
CA ASP A 105 6.23 -15.32 -15.98
C ASP A 105 5.59 -14.34 -16.96
N TYR A 106 4.79 -13.38 -16.47
CA TYR A 106 3.96 -12.50 -17.29
C TYR A 106 4.22 -11.03 -16.98
N ASP A 107 4.35 -10.22 -18.03
CA ASP A 107 4.08 -8.79 -17.94
C ASP A 107 2.57 -8.51 -18.09
N ALA A 108 2.17 -7.25 -17.98
CA ALA A 108 0.76 -6.87 -18.10
C ALA A 108 0.16 -7.27 -19.46
N VAL A 109 0.93 -7.20 -20.56
CA VAL A 109 0.43 -7.52 -21.90
C VAL A 109 0.22 -9.02 -22.05
N GLY A 110 1.19 -9.83 -21.62
CA GLY A 110 1.10 -11.29 -21.62
C GLY A 110 -0.02 -11.79 -20.71
N LEU A 111 -0.18 -11.19 -19.52
CA LEU A 111 -1.24 -11.57 -18.60
C LEU A 111 -2.63 -11.24 -19.17
N LEU A 112 -2.78 -10.09 -19.83
CA LEU A 112 -4.03 -9.73 -20.53
C LEU A 112 -4.33 -10.71 -21.67
N GLN A 113 -3.32 -11.19 -22.40
CA GLN A 113 -3.50 -12.23 -23.42
C GLN A 113 -3.94 -13.57 -22.81
N ALA A 114 -3.35 -13.96 -21.68
CA ALA A 114 -3.74 -15.17 -20.95
C ALA A 114 -5.19 -15.09 -20.44
N LEU A 115 -5.60 -13.95 -19.89
CA LEU A 115 -6.97 -13.68 -19.47
C LEU A 115 -7.95 -13.70 -20.67
N ALA A 116 -7.61 -13.02 -21.77
CA ALA A 116 -8.46 -12.96 -22.96
C ALA A 116 -8.64 -14.31 -23.66
N SER A 117 -7.60 -15.16 -23.64
CA SER A 117 -7.63 -16.52 -24.17
C SER A 117 -8.23 -17.55 -23.19
N ARG A 118 -8.59 -17.11 -21.97
CA ARG A 118 -9.10 -17.96 -20.89
C ARG A 118 -8.12 -19.03 -20.44
N GLN A 119 -6.82 -18.77 -20.61
CA GLN A 119 -5.78 -19.58 -19.99
C GLN A 119 -5.85 -19.47 -18.46
N PHE A 120 -6.14 -18.28 -17.95
CA PHE A 120 -6.44 -18.02 -16.55
C PHE A 120 -7.77 -17.30 -16.42
N SER A 121 -8.46 -17.56 -15.31
CA SER A 121 -9.60 -16.77 -14.86
C SER A 121 -9.13 -15.50 -14.14
N ALA A 122 -9.99 -14.48 -14.09
CA ALA A 122 -9.74 -13.28 -13.32
C ALA A 122 -9.60 -13.60 -11.82
N VAL A 123 -10.34 -14.59 -11.30
CA VAL A 123 -10.23 -15.03 -9.89
C VAL A 123 -8.86 -15.62 -9.58
N GLU A 124 -8.32 -16.48 -10.44
CA GLU A 124 -6.97 -17.05 -10.26
C GLU A 124 -5.91 -15.95 -10.24
N VAL A 125 -5.99 -15.02 -11.20
CA VAL A 125 -5.04 -13.91 -11.29
C VAL A 125 -5.16 -12.96 -10.09
N ALA A 126 -6.36 -12.56 -9.70
CA ALA A 126 -6.58 -11.71 -8.53
C ALA A 126 -6.08 -12.36 -7.24
N THR A 127 -6.32 -13.67 -7.05
CA THR A 127 -5.86 -14.42 -5.89
C THR A 127 -4.34 -14.44 -5.80
N ALA A 128 -3.65 -14.76 -6.89
CA ALA A 128 -2.19 -14.83 -6.93
C ALA A 128 -1.55 -13.48 -6.57
N PHE A 129 -2.03 -12.39 -7.17
CA PHE A 129 -1.51 -11.04 -6.91
C PHE A 129 -1.85 -10.53 -5.51
N ALA A 130 -3.04 -10.85 -4.97
CA ALA A 130 -3.41 -10.44 -3.62
C ALA A 130 -2.60 -11.16 -2.54
N LYS A 131 -2.33 -12.46 -2.71
CA LYS A 131 -1.39 -13.18 -1.82
C LYS A 131 0.02 -12.59 -1.92
N ARG A 132 0.53 -12.37 -3.13
CA ARG A 132 1.86 -11.78 -3.32
C ARG A 132 1.96 -10.37 -2.71
N SER A 133 0.90 -9.56 -2.81
CA SER A 133 0.89 -8.21 -2.26
C SER A 133 0.94 -8.20 -0.73
N ILE A 134 0.27 -9.13 -0.04
CA ILE A 134 0.34 -9.19 1.42
C ILE A 134 1.68 -9.76 1.92
N ILE A 135 2.32 -10.65 1.16
CA ILE A 135 3.70 -11.07 1.42
C ILE A 135 4.63 -9.86 1.31
N ALA A 136 4.55 -9.10 0.21
CA ALA A 136 5.34 -7.89 0.01
C ALA A 136 5.08 -6.83 1.10
N HIS A 137 3.84 -6.70 1.56
CA HIS A 137 3.48 -5.79 2.64
C HIS A 137 4.15 -6.15 3.95
N GLN A 138 4.17 -7.43 4.33
CA GLN A 138 4.87 -7.88 5.52
C GLN A 138 6.38 -7.59 5.44
N LEU A 139 6.97 -7.66 4.24
CA LEU A 139 8.40 -7.42 4.04
C LEU A 139 8.78 -5.93 3.92
N THR A 140 7.85 -5.07 3.49
CA THR A 140 8.18 -3.68 3.06
C THR A 140 7.25 -2.60 3.62
N CYS A 141 6.16 -2.98 4.28
CA CYS A 141 5.11 -2.08 4.77
C CYS A 141 4.48 -1.21 3.66
N CYS A 142 4.31 -1.74 2.44
CA CYS A 142 3.90 -0.96 1.27
C CYS A 142 2.39 -0.66 1.12
N LEU A 143 1.52 -1.41 1.79
CA LEU A 143 0.07 -1.26 1.72
C LEU A 143 -0.47 -0.41 2.87
N THR A 144 -1.47 0.40 2.58
CA THR A 144 -2.33 1.05 3.58
C THR A 144 -3.63 0.29 3.80
N GLN A 145 -4.06 -0.49 2.80
CA GLN A 145 -5.26 -1.32 2.81
C GLN A 145 -4.99 -2.57 1.97
N TRP A 146 -5.63 -3.68 2.34
CA TRP A 146 -5.61 -4.93 1.57
C TRP A 146 -7.05 -5.33 1.24
N LEU A 147 -7.38 -5.34 -0.05
CA LEU A 147 -8.76 -5.40 -0.57
C LEU A 147 -9.03 -6.73 -1.29
N MET A 148 -8.59 -7.84 -0.69
CA MET A 148 -8.69 -9.18 -1.29
C MET A 148 -10.14 -9.57 -1.56
N ASP A 149 -11.03 -9.42 -0.58
CA ASP A 149 -12.42 -9.84 -0.71
C ASP A 149 -13.15 -9.08 -1.82
N GLU A 150 -12.96 -7.76 -1.84
CA GLU A 150 -13.53 -6.87 -2.86
C GLU A 150 -12.99 -7.23 -4.26
N ALA A 151 -11.68 -7.49 -4.37
CA ALA A 151 -11.06 -7.91 -5.62
C ALA A 151 -11.60 -9.24 -6.14
N ILE A 152 -11.84 -10.22 -5.25
CA ILE A 152 -12.41 -11.53 -5.64
C ILE A 152 -13.86 -11.41 -6.09
N VAL A 153 -14.67 -10.56 -5.44
CA VAL A 153 -16.04 -10.29 -5.88
C VAL A 153 -16.06 -9.72 -7.30
N GLN A 154 -15.21 -8.72 -7.58
CA GLN A 154 -15.10 -8.14 -8.91
C GLN A 154 -14.59 -9.15 -9.95
N ALA A 155 -13.56 -9.93 -9.59
CA ALA A 155 -13.01 -10.96 -10.45
C ALA A 155 -14.04 -12.03 -10.86
N ARG A 156 -14.88 -12.48 -9.93
CA ARG A 156 -15.99 -13.41 -10.24
C ARG A 156 -16.96 -12.82 -11.26
N GLY A 157 -17.34 -11.55 -11.11
CA GLY A 157 -18.20 -10.87 -12.07
C GLY A 157 -17.56 -10.76 -13.47
N LEU A 158 -16.25 -10.59 -13.54
CA LEU A 158 -15.51 -10.59 -14.81
C LEU A 158 -15.49 -11.98 -15.46
N ASP A 159 -15.27 -13.04 -14.68
CA ASP A 159 -15.31 -14.42 -15.18
C ASP A 159 -16.71 -14.80 -15.68
N GLU A 160 -17.76 -14.41 -14.96
CA GLU A 160 -19.16 -14.59 -15.38
C GLU A 160 -19.46 -13.85 -16.69
N TYR A 161 -18.99 -12.60 -16.82
CA TYR A 161 -19.10 -11.85 -18.07
C TYR A 161 -18.39 -12.57 -19.21
N MET A 162 -17.14 -12.99 -19.00
CA MET A 162 -16.33 -13.69 -20.00
C MET A 162 -17.04 -14.97 -20.47
N ALA A 163 -17.57 -15.77 -19.53
CA ALA A 163 -18.31 -17.00 -19.83
C ALA A 163 -19.56 -16.73 -20.67
N LYS A 164 -20.34 -15.71 -20.31
CA LYS A 164 -21.59 -15.34 -21.00
C LYS A 164 -21.35 -14.73 -22.38
N HIS A 165 -20.33 -13.89 -22.53
CA HIS A 165 -20.15 -13.05 -23.72
C HIS A 165 -19.10 -13.55 -24.71
N GLY A 166 -18.25 -14.51 -24.32
CA GLY A 166 -17.23 -15.03 -25.23
C GLY A 166 -16.01 -14.12 -25.41
N LYS A 167 -15.94 -12.97 -24.72
CA LYS A 167 -14.92 -11.94 -24.92
C LYS A 167 -14.69 -11.11 -23.65
N PRO A 168 -13.51 -10.47 -23.52
CA PRO A 168 -13.24 -9.47 -22.47
C PRO A 168 -14.26 -8.33 -22.46
N ILE A 169 -14.55 -7.79 -21.27
CA ILE A 169 -15.39 -6.58 -21.12
C ILE A 169 -14.70 -5.30 -21.61
N GLY A 170 -13.36 -5.31 -21.61
CA GLY A 170 -12.53 -4.17 -21.98
C GLY A 170 -11.04 -4.55 -22.03
N PRO A 171 -10.16 -3.59 -22.36
CA PRO A 171 -8.73 -3.85 -22.59
C PRO A 171 -7.97 -4.28 -21.32
N LEU A 172 -8.50 -4.00 -20.13
CA LEU A 172 -7.88 -4.35 -18.84
C LEU A 172 -8.64 -5.44 -18.08
N HIS A 173 -9.49 -6.22 -18.78
CA HIS A 173 -10.32 -7.25 -18.17
C HIS A 173 -9.50 -8.21 -17.30
N GLY A 174 -9.80 -8.23 -15.99
CA GLY A 174 -9.22 -9.17 -15.03
C GLY A 174 -7.81 -8.83 -14.54
N LEU A 175 -7.21 -7.73 -15.02
CA LEU A 175 -5.86 -7.34 -14.60
C LEU A 175 -5.89 -6.70 -13.20
N PRO A 176 -5.13 -7.21 -12.21
CA PRO A 176 -5.04 -6.59 -10.89
C PRO A 176 -4.28 -5.27 -10.93
N ILE A 177 -4.79 -4.25 -10.23
CA ILE A 177 -4.19 -2.91 -10.19
C ILE A 177 -4.10 -2.44 -8.73
N SER A 178 -2.89 -2.04 -8.30
CA SER A 178 -2.72 -1.33 -7.03
C SER A 178 -2.97 0.16 -7.23
N ILE A 179 -3.76 0.77 -6.35
CA ILE A 179 -4.09 2.19 -6.41
C ILE A 179 -3.37 2.92 -5.28
N LYS A 180 -2.74 4.05 -5.61
CA LYS A 180 -2.12 4.91 -4.59
C LYS A 180 -3.22 5.56 -3.77
N GLU A 181 -3.21 5.31 -2.46
CA GLU A 181 -4.29 5.61 -1.49
C GLU A 181 -4.92 7.02 -1.51
N HIS A 182 -4.23 8.03 -2.03
CA HIS A 182 -4.84 9.35 -2.25
C HIS A 182 -5.98 9.39 -3.30
N MET A 183 -6.10 8.37 -4.15
CA MET A 183 -7.20 8.24 -5.10
C MET A 183 -8.37 7.55 -4.42
N ALA A 184 -9.53 8.21 -4.43
CA ALA A 184 -10.72 7.73 -3.75
C ALA A 184 -11.25 6.42 -4.37
N ILE A 185 -11.51 5.46 -3.50
CA ILE A 185 -12.25 4.22 -3.78
C ILE A 185 -13.43 4.19 -2.80
N ALA A 186 -14.64 4.06 -3.32
CA ALA A 186 -15.86 4.08 -2.52
C ALA A 186 -15.85 3.00 -1.43
N GLY A 187 -16.24 3.37 -0.21
CA GLY A 187 -16.26 2.47 0.95
C GLY A 187 -14.89 2.20 1.57
N THR A 188 -13.85 2.96 1.20
CA THR A 188 -12.49 2.83 1.73
C THR A 188 -12.00 4.12 2.38
N LEU A 189 -10.81 4.07 3.00
CA LEU A 189 -10.17 5.24 3.59
C LEU A 189 -9.11 5.85 2.66
N SER A 190 -9.01 7.18 2.65
CA SER A 190 -7.90 7.92 2.06
C SER A 190 -7.32 8.95 3.03
N SER A 191 -6.03 9.26 2.92
CA SER A 191 -5.28 10.09 3.87
C SER A 191 -4.26 10.99 3.20
N GLN A 192 -4.00 10.81 1.90
CA GLN A 192 -2.94 11.52 1.18
C GLN A 192 -1.56 11.34 1.85
N GLY A 193 -1.35 10.20 2.52
CA GLY A 193 -0.12 9.90 3.26
C GLY A 193 0.00 10.55 4.65
N CYS A 194 -1.07 11.15 5.17
CA CYS A 194 -1.08 11.84 6.46
C CYS A 194 -2.23 11.36 7.34
N LEU A 195 -1.94 10.80 8.52
CA LEU A 195 -2.96 10.30 9.45
C LEU A 195 -3.99 11.36 9.88
N ALA A 196 -3.59 12.64 9.91
CA ALA A 196 -4.46 13.77 10.22
C ALA A 196 -5.51 14.05 9.14
N SER A 197 -5.24 13.64 7.89
CA SER A 197 -6.10 13.84 6.73
C SER A 197 -6.94 12.60 6.38
N LEU A 198 -6.86 11.55 7.21
CA LEU A 198 -7.64 10.33 7.05
C LEU A 198 -9.13 10.63 7.02
N ARG A 199 -9.80 10.17 5.98
CA ARG A 199 -11.24 10.29 5.75
C ARG A 199 -11.77 9.04 5.06
N GLU A 200 -13.08 8.86 5.13
CA GLU A 200 -13.80 7.86 4.35
C GLU A 200 -14.21 8.45 3.01
N ASP A 201 -14.05 7.68 1.95
CA ASP A 201 -14.51 8.04 0.61
C ASP A 201 -15.83 7.33 0.30
N THR A 202 -16.85 8.09 -0.07
CA THR A 202 -18.19 7.57 -0.37
C THR A 202 -18.41 7.30 -1.87
N THR A 203 -17.51 7.78 -2.71
CA THR A 203 -17.58 7.66 -4.17
C THR A 203 -16.19 7.38 -4.74
N ASP A 204 -16.14 6.60 -5.81
CA ASP A 204 -14.92 6.42 -6.58
C ASP A 204 -14.47 7.73 -7.22
N SER A 205 -13.16 7.90 -7.36
CA SER A 205 -12.60 8.93 -8.23
C SER A 205 -12.80 8.56 -9.71
N ASP A 206 -12.73 9.55 -10.61
CA ASP A 206 -12.87 9.32 -12.06
C ASP A 206 -11.89 8.27 -12.62
N MET A 207 -10.71 8.14 -12.01
CA MET A 207 -9.70 7.15 -12.39
C MET A 207 -10.06 5.72 -11.97
N VAL A 208 -10.91 5.55 -10.95
CA VAL A 208 -11.31 4.26 -10.38
C VAL A 208 -12.66 3.80 -10.94
N ALA A 209 -13.57 4.73 -11.26
CA ALA A 209 -14.93 4.44 -11.71
C ALA A 209 -15.07 3.88 -13.14
N ILE A 210 -13.95 3.59 -13.82
CA ILE A 210 -13.88 3.16 -15.24
C ILE A 210 -14.29 1.71 -15.49
#